data_AF-A0A7V8NJG0-F1
#
_entry.id   AF-A0A7V8NJG0-F1
#
_cell.length_a   1.000
_cell.length_b   1.000
_cell.length_c   1.000
_cell.angle_alpha   90.00
_cell.angle_beta   90.00
_cell.angle_gamma   90.00
#
_symmetry.space_group_name_H-M   'P 1'
#
loop_
_entity.id
_entity.type
_entity.pdbx_description
1 polymer ?
#
loop_
_entity_poly.entity_id
_entity_poly.type
_entity_poly.pdbx_seq_one_letter_code
_entity_poly.pdbx_strand_id
1 'polypeptide(L)'
;MLGWKRKAPKHERQLAWRAQFQLATRAPFVNHGADSASQVGEALYDSGELADALRDLAHGVNPNRPFIVSLVEAEREVIKLADMRPSWINYCNERSGLDPSATDANSEMSRQYVNGDAVRAWPLFDDAQAVVGPAAEALRKLQKELASFCGSDITRGKAA
;
A
#
# COMPACT_ATOMS: atom_id res chain seq x y z
N MET A 1 -17.36 8.82 33.10
CA MET A 1 -17.22 8.50 31.67
C MET A 1 -17.52 9.76 30.85
N LEU A 2 -16.54 10.62 30.63
CA LEU A 2 -16.71 11.92 29.97
C LEU A 2 -15.54 12.13 29.01
N GLY A 3 -15.81 12.39 27.73
CA GLY A 3 -14.83 13.08 26.87
C GLY A 3 -14.73 12.71 25.38
N TRP A 4 -15.29 11.61 24.89
CA TRP A 4 -14.95 11.10 23.54
C TRP A 4 -15.96 11.42 22.44
N LYS A 5 -16.53 12.63 22.42
CA LYS A 5 -17.40 13.09 21.31
C LYS A 5 -16.90 14.35 20.60
N ARG A 6 -15.62 14.70 20.73
CA ARG A 6 -15.03 15.69 19.82
C ARG A 6 -14.76 15.02 18.47
N LYS A 7 -15.46 15.49 17.43
CA LYS A 7 -15.14 15.15 16.03
C LYS A 7 -13.65 15.40 15.82
N ALA A 8 -12.97 14.46 15.14
CA ALA A 8 -11.57 14.64 14.81
C ALA A 8 -11.38 15.94 14.00
N PRO A 9 -10.25 16.65 14.19
CA PRO A 9 -9.90 17.81 13.38
C PRO A 9 -10.01 17.50 11.88
N LYS A 10 -10.41 18.50 11.09
CA LYS A 10 -10.58 18.37 9.64
C LYS A 10 -9.33 17.80 8.96
N HIS A 11 -8.14 18.23 9.41
CA HIS A 11 -6.85 17.75 8.91
C HIS A 11 -6.67 16.25 9.12
N GLU A 12 -6.94 15.72 10.32
CA GLU A 12 -6.77 14.28 10.60
C GLU A 12 -7.69 13.43 9.73
N ARG A 13 -8.92 13.90 9.51
CA ARG A 13 -9.89 13.22 8.62
C ARG A 13 -9.43 13.25 7.17
N GLN A 14 -8.84 14.35 6.71
CA GLN A 14 -8.31 14.47 5.36
C GLN A 14 -7.15 13.50 5.14
N LEU A 15 -6.22 13.39 6.09
CA LEU A 15 -5.13 12.42 6.02
C LEU A 15 -5.65 10.97 6.04
N ALA A 16 -6.56 10.66 6.96
CA ALA A 16 -7.14 9.31 7.04
C ALA A 16 -7.89 8.94 5.76
N TRP A 17 -8.58 9.91 5.14
CA TRP A 17 -9.21 9.73 3.84
C TRP A 17 -8.19 9.51 2.72
N ARG A 18 -7.10 10.27 2.66
CA ARG A 18 -6.01 10.08 1.68
C ARG A 18 -5.37 8.69 1.82
N ALA A 19 -5.12 8.24 3.05
CA ALA A 19 -4.59 6.91 3.32
C ALA A 19 -5.57 5.81 2.87
N GLN A 20 -6.87 5.94 3.15
CA GLN A 20 -7.87 5.01 2.61
C GLN A 20 -7.91 5.01 1.08
N PHE A 21 -7.73 6.17 0.44
CA PHE A 21 -7.76 6.28 -1.02
C PHE A 21 -6.56 5.56 -1.64
N GLN A 22 -5.37 5.71 -1.05
CA GLN A 22 -4.20 4.97 -1.48
C GLN A 22 -4.38 3.47 -1.24
N LEU A 23 -4.88 3.04 -0.07
CA LEU A 23 -5.21 1.64 0.16
C LEU A 23 -6.18 1.07 -0.88
N ALA A 24 -7.23 1.83 -1.24
CA ALA A 24 -8.22 1.40 -2.22
C ALA A 24 -7.64 1.22 -3.63
N THR A 25 -6.71 2.09 -4.03
CA THR A 25 -6.22 2.17 -5.41
C THR A 25 -4.85 1.51 -5.63
N ARG A 26 -4.08 1.31 -4.56
CA ARG A 26 -2.68 0.85 -4.57
C ARG A 26 -2.44 -0.42 -3.78
N ALA A 27 -3.46 -0.98 -3.15
CA ALA A 27 -3.36 -2.25 -2.43
C ALA A 27 -4.40 -3.29 -2.88
N PRO A 28 -4.54 -3.58 -4.19
CA PRO A 28 -5.50 -4.58 -4.66
C PRO A 28 -5.22 -5.98 -4.08
N PHE A 29 -3.96 -6.26 -3.75
CA PHE A 29 -3.51 -7.48 -3.06
C PHE A 29 -4.07 -7.65 -1.63
N VAL A 30 -4.72 -6.63 -1.05
CA VAL A 30 -5.42 -6.76 0.25
C VAL A 30 -6.71 -7.57 0.12
N ASN A 31 -7.37 -7.52 -1.04
CA ASN A 31 -8.69 -8.13 -1.29
C ASN A 31 -8.60 -9.47 -2.04
N HIS A 32 -7.52 -9.68 -2.78
CA HIS A 32 -7.28 -10.92 -3.50
C HIS A 32 -6.26 -11.75 -2.71
N GLY A 33 -6.50 -13.05 -2.52
CA GLY A 33 -5.55 -13.94 -1.85
C GLY A 33 -4.16 -13.85 -2.50
N ALA A 34 -3.10 -14.03 -1.70
CA ALA A 34 -1.70 -13.74 -2.03
C ALA A 34 -1.04 -14.63 -3.12
N ASP A 35 -1.84 -15.26 -3.99
CA ASP A 35 -1.45 -16.46 -4.73
C ASP A 35 -1.14 -16.21 -6.22
N SER A 36 -1.14 -14.96 -6.68
CA SER A 36 -0.64 -14.65 -8.03
C SER A 36 0.70 -13.91 -7.96
N ALA A 37 1.71 -14.46 -8.62
CA ALA A 37 3.02 -13.80 -8.72
C ALA A 37 2.92 -12.37 -9.30
N SER A 38 1.95 -12.12 -10.18
CA SER A 38 1.67 -10.77 -10.70
C SER A 38 1.32 -9.75 -9.61
N GLN A 39 0.62 -10.16 -8.55
CA GLN A 39 0.32 -9.27 -7.41
C GLN A 39 1.55 -8.89 -6.61
N VAL A 40 2.58 -9.73 -6.58
CA VAL A 40 3.85 -9.38 -5.92
C VAL A 40 4.49 -8.20 -6.64
N GLY A 41 4.54 -8.23 -7.97
CA GLY A 41 5.05 -7.13 -8.79
C GLY A 41 4.25 -5.84 -8.61
N GLU A 42 2.92 -5.93 -8.62
CA GLU A 42 2.03 -4.79 -8.38
C GLU A 42 2.21 -4.21 -6.96
N ALA A 43 2.25 -5.08 -5.94
CA ALA A 43 2.45 -4.66 -4.55
C ALA A 43 3.78 -3.93 -4.35
N LEU A 44 4.87 -4.42 -4.97
CA LEU A 44 6.17 -3.75 -4.94
C LEU A 44 6.12 -2.39 -5.63
N TYR A 45 5.49 -2.33 -6.81
CA TYR A 45 5.38 -1.08 -7.57
C TYR A 45 4.65 0.01 -6.78
N ASP A 46 3.52 -0.35 -6.19
CA ASP A 46 2.62 0.57 -5.49
C ASP A 46 3.03 0.87 -4.04
N SER A 47 3.94 0.09 -3.47
CA SER A 47 4.39 0.21 -2.08
C SER A 47 4.97 1.58 -1.71
N GLY A 48 5.61 2.28 -2.64
CA GLY A 48 6.25 3.58 -2.38
C GLY A 48 5.22 4.66 -1.98
N GLU A 49 4.23 4.87 -2.84
CA GLU A 49 3.13 5.83 -2.58
C GLU A 49 2.33 5.45 -1.34
N LEU A 50 2.16 4.15 -1.10
CA LEU A 50 1.47 3.65 0.08
C LEU A 50 2.27 3.91 1.37
N ALA A 51 3.58 3.65 1.37
CA ALA A 51 4.46 3.95 2.50
C ALA A 51 4.43 5.44 2.86
N ASP A 52 4.52 6.31 1.86
CA ASP A 52 4.49 7.76 2.07
C ASP A 52 3.14 8.23 2.65
N ALA A 53 2.02 7.68 2.16
CA ALA A 53 0.70 8.01 2.68
C ALA A 53 0.50 7.54 4.14
N LEU A 54 1.03 6.37 4.51
CA LEU A 54 0.97 5.86 5.88
C LEU A 54 1.85 6.71 6.82
N ARG A 55 3.05 7.08 6.37
CA ARG A 55 3.96 7.97 7.11
C ARG A 55 3.35 9.36 7.33
N ASP A 56 2.78 9.96 6.27
CA ASP A 56 2.06 11.24 6.35
C ASP A 56 0.93 11.18 7.37
N LEU A 57 0.16 10.07 7.37
CA LEU A 57 -0.89 9.85 8.34
C LEU A 57 -0.33 9.75 9.76
N ALA A 58 0.73 8.97 9.97
CA ALA A 58 1.34 8.75 11.28
C ALA A 58 1.85 10.05 11.91
N HIS A 59 2.45 10.92 11.10
CA HIS A 59 2.94 12.22 11.56
C HIS A 59 1.84 13.27 11.78
N GLY A 60 0.72 13.16 11.07
CA GLY A 60 -0.33 14.18 11.10
C GLY A 60 -1.55 13.87 11.96
N VAL A 61 -1.57 12.74 12.68
CA VAL A 61 -2.65 12.38 13.61
C VAL A 61 -2.21 12.41 15.05
N ASN A 62 -3.18 12.55 15.97
CA ASN A 62 -2.89 12.46 17.39
C ASN A 62 -2.35 11.04 17.73
N PRO A 63 -1.20 10.91 18.41
CA PRO A 63 -0.64 9.59 18.74
C PRO A 63 -1.51 8.78 19.72
N ASN A 64 -2.53 9.39 20.34
CA ASN A 64 -3.50 8.68 21.18
C ASN A 64 -4.71 8.16 20.41
N ARG A 65 -4.70 8.20 19.07
CA ARG A 65 -5.78 7.63 18.26
C ARG A 65 -5.79 6.10 18.41
N PRO A 66 -6.97 5.48 18.54
CA PRO A 66 -7.06 4.02 18.69
C PRO A 66 -6.38 3.22 17.58
N PHE A 67 -6.33 3.76 16.36
CA PHE A 67 -5.75 3.08 15.20
C PHE A 67 -4.23 3.26 15.04
N ILE A 68 -3.56 3.99 15.93
CA ILE A 68 -2.14 4.32 15.79
C ILE A 68 -1.26 3.08 15.77
N VAL A 69 -1.61 2.05 16.57
CA VAL A 69 -0.85 0.81 16.66
C VAL A 69 -0.89 0.06 15.32
N SER A 70 -2.08 -0.07 14.75
CA SER A 70 -2.28 -0.71 13.44
C SER A 70 -1.67 0.12 12.30
N LEU A 71 -1.63 1.44 12.43
CA LEU A 71 -0.97 2.32 11.47
C LEU A 71 0.54 2.10 11.44
N VAL A 72 1.19 2.11 12.61
CA VAL A 72 2.63 1.87 12.71
C VAL A 72 2.99 0.45 12.26
N GLU A 73 2.15 -0.53 12.58
CA GLU A 73 2.31 -1.91 12.10
C GLU A 73 2.23 -1.98 10.57
N ALA A 74 1.19 -1.40 9.96
CA ALA A 74 1.02 -1.37 8.51
C ALA A 74 2.16 -0.61 7.80
N GLU A 75 2.58 0.55 8.33
CA GLU A 75 3.71 1.31 7.80
C GLU A 75 4.98 0.46 7.79
N ARG A 76 5.29 -0.21 8.91
CA ARG A 76 6.47 -1.07 9.03
C ARG A 76 6.46 -2.20 8.01
N GLU A 77 5.32 -2.87 7.80
CA GLU A 77 5.24 -3.97 6.85
C GLU A 77 5.29 -3.48 5.39
N VAL A 78 4.69 -2.33 5.07
CA VAL A 78 4.75 -1.74 3.73
C VAL A 78 6.14 -1.19 3.40
N ILE A 79 6.88 -0.66 4.38
CA ILE A 79 8.26 -0.20 4.16
C ILE A 79 9.15 -1.32 3.64
N LYS A 80 8.96 -2.57 4.09
CA LYS A 80 9.73 -3.72 3.58
C LYS A 80 9.55 -3.89 2.07
N LEU A 81 8.32 -3.72 1.57
CA LEU A 81 8.02 -3.73 0.13
C LEU A 81 8.65 -2.52 -0.57
N ALA A 82 8.53 -1.33 0.03
CA ALA A 82 9.07 -0.09 -0.52
C ALA A 82 10.60 -0.11 -0.63
N ASP A 83 11.29 -0.75 0.30
CA ASP A 83 12.75 -0.91 0.28
C ASP A 83 13.23 -1.79 -0.89
N MET A 84 12.41 -2.75 -1.32
CA MET A 84 12.70 -3.60 -2.49
C MET A 84 12.27 -2.97 -3.82
N ARG A 85 11.39 -1.95 -3.79
CA ARG A 85 10.85 -1.29 -4.98
C ARG A 85 11.93 -0.78 -5.95
N PRO A 86 13.04 -0.14 -5.53
CA PRO A 86 14.08 0.29 -6.48
C PRO A 86 14.69 -0.86 -7.27
N SER A 87 14.93 -2.02 -6.63
CA SER A 87 15.43 -3.22 -7.29
C SER A 87 14.41 -3.78 -8.30
N TRP A 88 13.13 -3.78 -7.92
CA TRP A 88 12.03 -4.17 -8.81
C TRP A 88 11.96 -3.28 -10.07
N ILE A 89 12.03 -1.96 -9.89
CA ILE A 89 12.00 -0.98 -10.98
C ILE A 89 13.19 -1.18 -11.93
N ASN A 90 14.40 -1.37 -11.38
CA ASN A 90 15.59 -1.62 -12.19
C ASN A 90 15.46 -2.90 -13.02
N TYR A 91 15.00 -3.99 -12.40
CA TYR A 91 14.73 -5.24 -13.10
C TYR A 91 13.74 -5.07 -14.26
N CYS A 92 12.63 -4.35 -14.02
CA CYS A 92 11.63 -4.08 -15.06
C CYS A 92 12.18 -3.23 -16.21
N ASN A 93 13.01 -2.23 -15.90
CA ASN A 93 13.66 -1.38 -16.88
C ASN A 93 14.61 -2.17 -17.78
N GLU A 94 15.50 -2.96 -17.17
CA GLU A 94 16.47 -3.81 -17.90
C GLU A 94 15.76 -4.81 -18.80
N ARG A 95 14.76 -5.51 -18.26
CA ARG A 95 13.98 -6.52 -19.00
C ARG A 95 13.25 -5.92 -20.21
N SER A 96 12.74 -4.70 -20.07
CA SER A 96 11.87 -4.07 -21.07
C SER A 96 12.62 -3.09 -21.97
N GLY A 97 13.93 -2.90 -21.76
CA GLY A 97 14.75 -1.94 -22.50
C GLY A 97 14.32 -0.49 -22.28
N LEU A 98 13.78 -0.16 -21.09
CA LEU A 98 13.30 1.19 -20.78
C LEU A 98 14.45 2.07 -20.30
N ASP A 99 14.37 3.35 -20.66
CA ASP A 99 15.19 4.38 -20.02
C ASP A 99 14.84 4.45 -18.51
N PRO A 100 15.84 4.38 -17.61
CA PRO A 100 15.60 4.50 -16.16
C PRO A 100 14.89 5.79 -15.74
N SER A 101 14.98 6.85 -16.55
CA SER A 101 14.33 8.14 -16.33
C SER A 101 12.97 8.28 -17.00
N ALA A 102 12.51 7.27 -17.75
CA ALA A 102 11.20 7.31 -18.40
C ALA A 102 10.08 7.30 -17.36
N THR A 103 9.15 8.25 -17.46
CA THR A 103 8.01 8.45 -16.56
C THR A 103 6.67 8.51 -17.31
N ASP A 104 6.66 8.16 -18.59
CA ASP A 104 5.44 8.10 -19.39
C ASP A 104 4.56 6.91 -18.99
N ALA A 105 3.27 6.99 -19.32
CA ALA A 105 2.30 5.99 -18.91
C ALA A 105 2.64 4.56 -19.38
N ASN A 106 3.27 4.38 -20.55
CA ASN A 106 3.61 3.05 -21.04
C ASN A 106 4.77 2.46 -20.23
N SER A 107 5.76 3.27 -19.89
CA SER A 107 6.87 2.88 -19.02
C SER A 107 6.39 2.50 -17.62
N GLU A 108 5.46 3.28 -17.04
CA GLU A 108 4.86 2.99 -15.72
C GLU A 108 4.05 1.69 -15.76
N MET A 109 3.19 1.50 -16.76
CA MET A 109 2.42 0.26 -16.92
C MET A 109 3.33 -0.98 -17.09
N SER A 110 4.46 -0.83 -17.78
CA SER A 110 5.42 -1.93 -18.00
C SER A 110 6.12 -2.38 -16.72
N ARG A 111 6.22 -1.50 -15.71
CA ARG A 111 6.79 -1.80 -14.39
C ARG A 111 5.74 -2.29 -13.39
N GLN A 112 4.49 -1.85 -13.55
CA GLN A 112 3.38 -2.22 -12.67
C GLN A 112 2.75 -3.58 -13.06
N TYR A 113 2.49 -3.80 -14.35
CA TYR A 113 1.72 -4.94 -14.84
C TYR A 113 2.60 -6.00 -15.50
N VAL A 114 3.53 -6.55 -14.72
CA VAL A 114 4.45 -7.60 -15.18
C VAL A 114 3.79 -8.98 -15.07
N ASN A 115 3.97 -9.82 -16.10
CA ASN A 115 3.42 -11.17 -16.08
C ASN A 115 4.08 -12.04 -14.99
N GLY A 116 3.34 -13.03 -14.47
CA GLY A 116 3.78 -13.81 -13.30
C GLY A 116 5.12 -14.54 -13.50
N ASP A 117 5.43 -15.02 -14.70
CA ASP A 117 6.71 -15.71 -14.97
C ASP A 117 7.90 -14.74 -14.89
N ALA A 118 7.73 -13.52 -15.39
CA ALA A 118 8.74 -12.48 -15.23
C ALA A 118 8.87 -12.03 -13.78
N VAL A 119 7.77 -11.93 -13.02
CA VAL A 119 7.89 -11.64 -11.58
C VAL A 119 8.67 -12.74 -10.85
N ARG A 120 8.41 -14.02 -11.15
CA ARG A 120 9.14 -15.16 -10.56
C ARG A 120 10.61 -15.23 -10.96
N ALA A 121 10.97 -14.67 -12.12
CA ALA A 121 12.34 -14.62 -12.59
C ALA A 121 13.17 -13.50 -11.92
N TRP A 122 12.53 -12.59 -11.17
CA TRP A 122 13.24 -11.55 -10.43
C TRP A 122 13.97 -12.15 -9.21
N PRO A 123 15.27 -11.86 -8.98
CA PRO A 123 16.07 -12.53 -7.94
C PRO A 123 15.56 -12.41 -6.51
N LEU A 124 14.75 -11.41 -6.19
CA LEU A 124 14.18 -11.18 -4.85
C LEU A 124 12.73 -11.64 -4.74
N PHE A 125 12.25 -12.49 -5.67
CA PHE A 125 10.86 -12.94 -5.69
C PHE A 125 10.44 -13.61 -4.38
N ASP A 126 11.22 -14.57 -3.88
CA ASP A 126 10.87 -15.32 -2.66
C ASP A 126 10.80 -14.40 -1.43
N ASP A 127 11.75 -13.46 -1.31
CA ASP A 127 11.76 -12.47 -0.23
C ASP A 127 10.52 -11.55 -0.31
N ALA A 128 10.18 -11.09 -1.52
CA ALA A 128 9.00 -10.26 -1.71
C ALA A 128 7.70 -11.02 -1.44
N GLN A 129 7.58 -12.26 -1.91
CA GLN A 129 6.43 -13.10 -1.65
C GLN A 129 6.24 -13.33 -0.14
N ALA A 130 7.32 -13.52 0.61
CA ALA A 130 7.27 -13.70 2.07
C ALA A 130 6.73 -12.49 2.83
N VAL A 131 6.90 -11.27 2.30
CA VAL A 131 6.44 -10.04 2.98
C VAL A 131 5.09 -9.51 2.49
N VAL A 132 4.64 -9.89 1.28
CA VAL A 132 3.31 -9.46 0.76
C VAL A 132 2.18 -9.91 1.68
N GLY A 133 2.21 -11.14 2.19
CA GLY A 133 1.19 -11.66 3.11
C GLY A 133 1.04 -10.81 4.39
N PRO A 134 2.12 -10.65 5.19
CA PRO A 134 2.12 -9.79 6.37
C PRO A 134 1.67 -8.34 6.08
N ALA A 135 2.13 -7.75 4.97
CA ALA A 135 1.70 -6.40 4.57
C ALA A 135 0.19 -6.36 4.27
N ALA A 136 -0.33 -7.32 3.52
CA ALA A 136 -1.76 -7.40 3.20
C ALA A 136 -2.62 -7.52 4.46
N GLU A 137 -2.19 -8.32 5.44
CA GLU A 137 -2.89 -8.48 6.72
C GLU A 137 -2.88 -7.20 7.56
N ALA A 138 -1.73 -6.55 7.69
CA ALA A 138 -1.60 -5.30 8.44
C ALA A 138 -2.45 -4.18 7.82
N LEU A 139 -2.44 -4.06 6.49
CA LEU A 139 -3.26 -3.08 5.76
C LEU A 139 -4.76 -3.37 5.92
N ARG A 140 -5.18 -4.65 5.87
CA ARG A 140 -6.57 -5.06 6.08
C ARG A 140 -7.08 -4.69 7.48
N LYS A 141 -6.22 -4.81 8.49
CA LYS A 141 -6.52 -4.40 9.87
C LYS A 141 -6.68 -2.89 9.95
N LEU A 142 -5.70 -2.14 9.44
CA LEU A 142 -5.74 -0.67 9.42
C LEU A 142 -6.96 -0.13 8.67
N GLN A 143 -7.28 -0.68 7.51
CA GLN A 143 -8.43 -0.30 6.67
C GLN A 143 -9.74 -0.31 7.46
N LYS A 144 -10.00 -1.36 8.25
CA LYS A 144 -11.21 -1.45 9.11
C LYS A 144 -11.26 -0.35 10.15
N GLU A 145 -10.11 -0.02 10.75
CA GLU A 145 -10.02 1.01 11.78
C GLU A 145 -10.15 2.42 11.20
N LEU A 146 -9.55 2.67 10.03
CA LEU A 146 -9.72 3.91 9.29
C LEU A 146 -11.18 4.10 8.85
N ALA A 147 -11.86 3.05 8.40
CA ALA A 147 -13.27 3.11 8.03
C ALA A 147 -14.14 3.54 9.23
N SER A 148 -13.89 2.94 10.40
CA SER A 148 -14.54 3.32 11.65
C SER A 148 -14.27 4.79 12.02
N PHE A 149 -13.01 5.24 11.88
CA PHE A 149 -12.62 6.62 12.17
C PHE A 149 -13.25 7.65 11.22
N CYS A 150 -13.28 7.36 9.92
CA CYS A 150 -13.85 8.25 8.91
C CYS A 150 -15.39 8.23 8.89
N GLY A 151 -16.01 7.17 9.40
CA GLY A 151 -17.45 6.92 9.36
C GLY A 151 -17.93 6.30 8.04
N SER A 152 -17.01 5.91 7.17
CA SER A 152 -17.27 5.27 5.88
C SER A 152 -16.04 4.50 5.44
N ASP A 153 -16.27 3.36 4.78
CA ASP A 153 -15.23 2.60 4.12
C ASP A 153 -15.28 2.87 2.61
N ILE A 154 -14.28 3.58 2.06
CA ILE A 154 -14.23 3.86 0.61
C ILE A 154 -13.61 2.72 -0.21
N THR A 155 -13.01 1.73 0.47
CA THR A 155 -12.36 0.58 -0.18
C THR A 155 -13.36 -0.53 -0.52
N ARG A 156 -14.52 -0.55 0.16
CA ARG A 156 -15.66 -1.36 -0.25
C ARG A 156 -16.29 -0.70 -1.47
N GLY A 157 -15.89 -1.13 -2.66
CA GLY A 157 -16.66 -0.87 -3.86
C GLY A 157 -18.13 -1.19 -3.59
N LYS A 158 -19.05 -0.30 -4.00
CA LYS A 158 -20.47 -0.67 -4.06
C LYS A 158 -20.53 -1.96 -4.87
N ALA A 159 -20.95 -3.06 -4.26
CA ALA A 159 -21.38 -4.22 -5.01
C ALA A 159 -22.44 -3.71 -6.00
N ALA A 160 -22.07 -3.65 -7.26
CA ALA A 160 -22.93 -3.32 -8.38
C ALA A 160 -23.47 -4.62 -8.96
#